data_AF-A0A5C5Y7X9-F1
#
_entry.id   AF-A0A5C5Y7X9-F1
#
_cell.length_a   1.000
_cell.length_b   1.000
_cell.length_c   1.000
_cell.angle_alpha   90.00
_cell.angle_beta   90.00
_cell.angle_gamma   90.00
#
_symmetry.space_group_name_H-M   'P 1'
#
loop_
_entity.id
_entity.type
_entity.pdbx_description
1 polymer ?
#
loop_
_entity_poly.entity_id
_entity_poly.type
_entity_poly.pdbx_seq_one_letter_code
_entity_poly.pdbx_strand_id
1 'polypeptide(L)'
;MTPDTLLTNFADRGIVIALAGDDIKWSASKGIVTPGDVGTLRDHKPGMIRLLRLAEGLPADDDAAQLLSMDEVDPADVPVCDSCGRLCDVQRLDDAWHCSRCDPKADERRRRTEGLLRSSAAIRYTSKRNG
;
A
#
# COMPACT_ATOMS: atom_id res chain seq x y z
N MET A 1 0.96 -6.24 -17.35
CA MET A 1 -0.25 -5.74 -16.67
C MET A 1 -0.07 -5.95 -15.18
N THR A 2 -0.55 -5.06 -14.33
CA THR A 2 -0.46 -5.21 -12.88
C THR A 2 -1.79 -5.74 -12.32
N PRO A 3 -1.82 -6.37 -11.13
CA PRO A 3 -3.07 -6.91 -10.56
C PRO A 3 -4.15 -5.82 -10.33
N ASP A 4 -3.77 -4.59 -10.00
CA ASP A 4 -4.69 -3.45 -9.83
C ASP A 4 -5.31 -2.99 -11.16
N THR A 5 -4.51 -2.93 -12.24
CA THR A 5 -5.01 -2.58 -13.58
C THR A 5 -5.90 -3.69 -14.14
N LEU A 6 -5.64 -4.95 -13.79
CA LEU A 6 -6.48 -6.10 -14.14
C LEU A 6 -7.84 -6.05 -13.43
N LEU A 7 -7.87 -5.76 -12.12
CA LEU A 7 -9.12 -5.59 -11.37
C LEU A 7 -9.99 -4.47 -11.95
N THR A 8 -9.37 -3.35 -12.31
CA THR A 8 -10.06 -2.22 -12.94
C THR A 8 -10.65 -2.62 -14.29
N ASN A 9 -9.87 -3.30 -15.15
CA ASN A 9 -10.36 -3.79 -16.45
C ASN A 9 -11.54 -4.75 -16.33
N PHE A 10 -11.51 -5.65 -15.34
CA PHE A 10 -12.60 -6.58 -15.09
C PHE A 10 -13.85 -5.87 -14.56
N ALA A 11 -13.68 -4.93 -13.64
CA ALA A 11 -14.78 -4.11 -13.14
C ALA A 11 -15.47 -3.30 -14.26
N ASP A 12 -14.68 -2.68 -15.16
CA ASP A 12 -15.19 -1.91 -16.31
C ASP A 12 -16.03 -2.77 -17.27
N ARG A 13 -15.74 -4.08 -17.32
CA ARG A 13 -16.47 -5.06 -18.14
C ARG A 13 -17.63 -5.71 -17.40
N GLY A 14 -17.90 -5.32 -16.15
CA GLY A 14 -18.95 -5.91 -15.32
C GLY A 14 -18.61 -7.31 -14.79
N ILE A 15 -17.32 -7.64 -14.71
CA ILE A 15 -16.84 -8.86 -14.07
C ILE A 15 -16.53 -8.52 -12.62
N VAL A 16 -17.30 -9.09 -11.70
CA VAL A 16 -17.08 -8.98 -10.26
C VAL A 16 -16.16 -10.10 -9.83
N ILE A 17 -15.09 -9.77 -9.13
CA ILE A 17 -14.14 -10.74 -8.57
C ILE A 17 -14.19 -10.64 -7.04
N ALA A 18 -14.29 -11.79 -6.38
CA ALA A 18 -14.33 -11.90 -4.92
C ALA A 18 -13.49 -13.08 -4.44
N LEU A 19 -13.06 -13.03 -3.18
CA LEU A 19 -12.46 -14.17 -2.52
C LEU A 19 -13.53 -15.17 -2.04
N ALA A 20 -13.18 -16.44 -2.11
CA ALA A 20 -13.92 -17.53 -1.51
C ALA A 20 -12.93 -18.45 -0.79
N GLY A 21 -12.54 -18.07 0.43
CA GLY A 21 -11.41 -18.69 1.12
C GLY A 21 -10.10 -18.32 0.42
N ASP A 22 -9.34 -19.33 -0.02
CA ASP A 22 -8.06 -19.16 -0.73
C ASP A 22 -8.20 -19.19 -2.26
N ASP A 23 -9.44 -19.24 -2.74
CA ASP A 23 -9.76 -19.22 -4.16
C ASP A 23 -10.43 -17.93 -4.59
N ILE A 24 -10.31 -17.65 -5.88
CA ILE A 24 -10.98 -16.53 -6.53
C ILE A 24 -12.27 -17.04 -7.17
N LYS A 25 -13.39 -16.40 -6.84
CA LYS A 25 -14.65 -16.54 -7.59
C LYS A 25 -14.89 -15.29 -8.41
N TRP A 26 -15.49 -15.48 -9.58
CA TRP A 26 -15.97 -14.38 -10.40
C TRP A 26 -17.45 -14.54 -10.73
N SER A 27 -18.12 -13.41 -10.90
CA SER A 27 -19.50 -13.32 -11.38
C SER A 27 -19.55 -12.33 -12.53
N ALA A 28 -20.17 -12.72 -13.63
CA ALA A 28 -20.33 -11.88 -14.82
C ALA A 28 -21.52 -12.38 -15.65
N SER A 29 -22.07 -11.51 -16.49
CA SER A 29 -23.09 -11.95 -17.45
C SER A 29 -22.51 -12.93 -18.48
N LYS A 30 -23.37 -13.79 -19.03
CA LYS A 30 -22.97 -14.82 -20.01
C LYS A 30 -22.26 -14.17 -21.20
N GLY A 31 -21.09 -14.71 -21.55
CA GLY A 31 -20.30 -14.26 -22.70
C GLY A 31 -19.36 -13.08 -22.43
N ILE A 32 -19.38 -12.48 -21.24
CA ILE A 32 -18.44 -11.41 -20.85
C ILE A 32 -17.04 -11.97 -20.55
N VAL A 33 -16.98 -13.11 -19.85
CA VAL A 33 -15.72 -13.77 -19.49
C VAL A 33 -15.26 -14.64 -20.64
N THR A 34 -14.05 -14.39 -21.13
CA THR A 34 -13.40 -15.10 -22.22
C THR A 34 -12.33 -16.07 -21.68
N PRO A 35 -11.90 -17.07 -22.48
CA PRO A 35 -10.77 -17.93 -22.10
C PRO A 35 -9.47 -17.16 -21.83
N GLY A 36 -9.27 -16.02 -22.52
CA GLY A 36 -8.13 -15.13 -22.29
C GLY A 36 -8.14 -14.55 -20.87
N ASP A 37 -9.32 -14.13 -20.39
CA ASP A 37 -9.48 -13.60 -19.04
C ASP A 37 -9.13 -14.64 -17.96
N VAL A 38 -9.49 -15.90 -18.20
CA VAL A 38 -9.15 -17.02 -17.31
C VAL A 38 -7.63 -17.24 -17.28
N GLY A 39 -6.97 -17.16 -18.43
CA GLY A 39 -5.50 -17.24 -18.51
C GLY A 39 -4.83 -16.10 -17.76
N THR A 40 -5.24 -14.85 -18.03
CA THR A 40 -4.69 -13.67 -17.37
C THR A 40 -4.94 -13.69 -15.85
N LEU A 41 -6.12 -14.12 -15.41
CA LEU A 41 -6.41 -14.28 -13.98
C LEU A 41 -5.51 -15.35 -13.33
N ARG A 42 -5.26 -16.47 -14.03
CA ARG A 42 -4.39 -17.54 -13.52
C ARG A 42 -2.95 -17.05 -13.35
N ASP A 43 -2.43 -16.33 -14.34
CA ASP A 43 -1.06 -15.79 -14.31
C ASP A 43 -0.85 -14.77 -13.18
N HIS A 44 -1.91 -14.05 -12.82
CA HIS A 44 -1.90 -13.05 -11.75
C HIS A 44 -2.56 -13.51 -10.45
N LYS A 45 -2.95 -14.80 -10.32
CA LYS A 45 -3.73 -15.32 -9.18
C LYS A 45 -3.12 -14.97 -7.81
N PRO A 46 -1.81 -15.12 -7.57
CA PRO A 46 -1.22 -14.78 -6.27
C PRO A 46 -1.37 -13.28 -5.93
N GLY A 47 -1.07 -12.40 -6.89
CA GLY A 47 -1.20 -10.96 -6.70
C GLY A 47 -2.65 -10.49 -6.51
N MET A 48 -3.59 -11.15 -7.18
CA MET A 48 -5.03 -10.89 -7.07
C MET A 48 -5.57 -11.28 -5.68
N ILE A 49 -5.23 -12.48 -5.19
CA ILE A 49 -5.60 -12.92 -3.84
C ILE A 49 -5.09 -11.94 -2.80
N ARG A 50 -3.84 -11.50 -2.91
CA ARG A 50 -3.25 -10.52 -2.01
C ARG A 50 -4.01 -9.20 -1.98
N LEU A 51 -4.36 -8.64 -3.14
CA LEU A 51 -5.13 -7.39 -3.22
C LEU A 51 -6.54 -7.54 -2.64
N LEU A 52 -7.22 -8.65 -2.94
CA LEU A 52 -8.57 -8.90 -2.44
C LEU A 52 -8.57 -9.11 -0.92
N ARG A 53 -7.57 -9.80 -0.35
CA ARG A 53 -7.44 -9.96 1.11
C ARG A 53 -7.28 -8.60 1.81
N LEU A 54 -6.44 -7.72 1.26
CA LEU A 54 -6.27 -6.36 1.78
C LEU A 54 -7.58 -5.56 1.72
N ALA A 55 -8.34 -5.66 0.64
CA ALA A 55 -9.63 -4.99 0.50
C ALA A 55 -10.69 -5.50 1.49
N GLU A 56 -10.65 -6.79 1.83
CA GLU A 56 -11.55 -7.43 2.80
C GLU A 56 -11.07 -7.32 4.26
N GLY A 57 -9.92 -6.67 4.51
CA GLY A 57 -9.32 -6.56 5.84
C GLY A 57 -8.83 -7.90 6.40
N LEU A 58 -8.62 -8.89 5.54
CA LEU A 58 -8.10 -10.21 5.89
C LEU A 58 -6.57 -10.15 6.06
N PRO A 59 -6.00 -11.00 6.93
CA PRO A 59 -4.56 -11.05 7.12
C PRO A 59 -3.86 -11.34 5.78
N ALA A 60 -2.83 -10.54 5.51
CA ALA A 60 -1.89 -10.77 4.43
C ALA A 60 -1.30 -12.19 4.56
N ASP A 61 -1.03 -12.88 3.45
CA ASP A 61 -0.24 -14.12 3.50
C ASP A 61 1.14 -13.85 4.13
N ASP A 62 1.82 -14.89 4.65
CA ASP A 62 3.08 -14.74 5.40
C ASP A 62 4.16 -13.95 4.61
N ASP A 63 4.17 -14.09 3.28
CA ASP A 63 5.07 -13.35 2.38
C ASP A 63 4.69 -11.86 2.27
N ALA A 64 3.40 -11.53 2.29
CA ALA A 64 2.90 -10.17 2.34
C ALA A 64 2.98 -9.55 3.74
N ALA A 65 2.88 -10.35 4.82
CA ALA A 65 3.10 -9.91 6.19
C ALA A 65 4.55 -9.46 6.40
N GLN A 66 5.54 -10.11 5.77
CA GLN A 66 6.92 -9.62 5.75
C GLN A 66 7.10 -8.29 5.02
N LEU A 67 6.32 -8.04 3.96
CA LEU A 67 6.35 -6.77 3.22
C LEU A 67 5.51 -5.66 3.88
N LEU A 68 4.57 -6.03 4.74
CA LEU A 68 3.65 -5.15 5.47
C LEU A 68 4.01 -5.04 6.95
N SER A 69 5.15 -5.58 7.39
CA SER A 69 5.66 -5.29 8.73
C SER A 69 5.97 -3.79 8.78
N MET A 70 4.97 -3.01 9.18
CA MET A 70 5.21 -1.72 9.77
C MET A 70 6.15 -2.00 10.93
N ASP A 71 7.34 -1.39 10.93
CA ASP A 71 8.21 -1.43 12.11
C ASP A 71 7.38 -0.92 13.28
N GLU A 72 6.91 -1.85 14.11
CA GLU A 72 6.14 -1.53 15.29
C GLU A 72 7.09 -0.82 16.24
N VAL A 73 6.93 0.50 16.37
CA VAL A 73 7.78 1.30 17.25
C VAL A 73 7.41 0.96 18.68
N ASP A 74 8.34 0.37 19.44
CA ASP A 74 8.18 0.16 20.87
C ASP A 74 7.99 1.54 21.56
N PRO A 75 6.91 1.76 22.33
CA PRO A 75 6.74 2.99 23.10
C PRO A 75 7.92 3.32 24.02
N ALA A 76 8.73 2.34 24.44
CA ALA A 76 9.95 2.55 25.20
C ALA A 76 11.06 3.27 24.41
N ASP A 77 11.05 3.15 23.08
CA ASP A 77 12.00 3.82 22.17
C ASP A 77 11.55 5.23 21.79
N VAL A 78 10.34 5.63 22.22
CA VAL A 78 9.77 6.95 21.95
C VAL A 78 10.11 7.90 23.10
N PRO A 79 10.83 9.01 22.84
CA PRO A 79 11.19 9.95 23.90
C PRO A 79 9.96 10.73 24.38
N VAL A 80 9.99 11.09 25.67
CA VAL A 80 9.04 12.02 26.26
C VAL A 80 9.42 13.46 25.91
N CYS A 81 8.45 14.26 25.53
CA CYS A 81 8.64 15.66 25.21
C CYS A 81 8.95 16.49 26.47
N ASP A 82 10.12 17.12 26.50
CA ASP A 82 10.57 17.97 27.61
C ASP A 82 9.63 19.15 27.92
N SER A 83 8.85 19.61 26.93
CA SER A 83 7.96 20.77 27.11
C SER A 83 6.58 20.42 27.68
N CYS A 84 6.07 19.21 27.43
CA CYS A 84 4.69 18.87 27.82
C CYS A 84 4.51 17.50 28.48
N GLY A 85 5.59 16.73 28.65
CA GLY A 85 5.58 15.43 29.33
C GLY A 85 4.85 14.31 28.59
N ARG A 86 4.43 14.52 27.33
CA ARG A 86 3.80 13.48 26.49
C ARG A 86 4.86 12.76 25.65
N LEU A 87 4.59 11.52 25.29
CA LEU A 87 5.37 10.84 24.25
C LEU A 87 5.33 11.66 22.96
N CYS A 88 6.50 11.80 22.32
CA CYS A 88 6.59 12.32 20.97
C CYS A 88 5.83 11.38 20.02
N ASP A 89 5.25 11.94 18.97
CA ASP A 89 4.29 11.23 18.09
C ASP A 89 4.60 11.42 16.60
N VAL A 90 5.63 12.21 16.28
CA VAL A 90 6.08 12.45 14.91
C VAL A 90 7.57 12.15 14.82
N GLN A 91 7.94 11.03 14.18
CA GLN A 91 9.31 10.78 13.76
C GLN A 91 9.58 11.52 12.44
N ARG A 92 10.65 12.31 12.38
CA ARG A 92 11.13 13.01 11.17
C ARG A 92 12.01 12.10 10.32
N LEU A 93 12.40 12.58 9.14
CA LEU A 93 13.20 11.81 8.16
C LEU A 93 14.66 11.57 8.58
N ASP A 94 15.12 12.26 9.62
CA ASP A 94 16.41 12.08 10.28
C ASP A 94 16.28 11.22 11.55
N ASP A 95 15.20 10.45 11.67
CA ASP A 95 14.83 9.61 12.81
C ASP A 95 14.59 10.37 14.14
N ALA A 96 14.64 11.71 14.12
CA ALA A 96 14.37 12.52 15.30
C ALA A 96 12.87 12.56 15.64
N TRP A 97 12.55 12.38 16.91
CA TRP A 97 11.19 12.41 17.43
C TRP A 97 10.75 13.81 17.83
N HIS A 98 9.52 14.17 17.47
CA HIS A 98 8.90 15.45 17.77
C HIS A 98 7.50 15.27 18.32
N CYS A 99 7.10 16.20 19.20
CA CYS A 99 5.76 16.28 19.72
C CYS A 99 4.92 17.23 18.87
N SER A 100 3.91 16.70 18.19
CA SER A 100 2.93 17.48 17.40
C SER A 100 2.20 18.53 18.24
N ARG A 101 2.06 18.30 19.54
CA ARG A 101 1.43 19.28 20.44
C ARG A 101 2.28 20.54 20.63
N CYS A 102 3.60 20.38 20.77
CA CYS A 102 4.54 21.48 20.99
C CYS A 102 5.07 22.06 19.66
N ASP A 103 5.09 21.25 18.61
CA ASP A 103 5.48 21.62 17.25
C ASP A 103 4.44 21.09 16.23
N PRO A 104 3.29 21.79 16.09
CA PRO A 104 2.17 21.34 15.24
C PRO A 104 2.50 21.19 13.76
N LYS A 105 3.61 21.77 13.31
CA LYS A 105 4.06 21.74 11.92
C LYS A 105 5.07 20.62 11.64
N ALA A 106 5.44 19.81 12.64
CA ALA A 106 6.43 18.75 12.47
C ALA A 106 6.04 17.74 11.37
N ASP A 107 4.81 17.23 11.44
CA ASP A 107 4.28 16.26 10.47
C ASP A 107 4.09 16.88 9.08
N GLU A 108 3.57 18.10 9.00
CA GLU A 108 3.40 18.81 7.72
C GLU A 108 4.74 19.01 6.99
N ARG A 109 5.79 19.40 7.71
CA ARG A 109 7.14 19.53 7.14
C ARG A 109 7.67 18.19 6.63
N ARG A 110 7.48 17.11 7.40
CA ARG A 110 7.86 15.76 6.99
C ARG A 110 7.16 15.36 5.69
N ARG A 111 5.82 15.42 5.65
CA ARG A 111 5.02 15.05 4.47
C ARG A 111 5.43 15.85 3.23
N ARG A 112 5.72 17.14 3.40
CA ARG A 112 6.20 18.00 2.32
C ARG A 112 7.55 17.51 1.78
N THR A 113 8.50 17.21 2.65
CA THR A 113 9.81 16.68 2.25
C THR A 113 9.70 15.30 1.61
N GLU A 114 8.85 14.41 2.14
CA GLU A 114 8.56 13.11 1.51
C GLU A 114 7.97 13.28 0.10
N GLY A 115 7.03 14.20 -0.08
CA GLY A 115 6.47 14.53 -1.39
C GLY A 115 7.53 15.02 -2.39
N LEU A 116 8.44 15.90 -1.94
CA LEU A 116 9.57 16.37 -2.75
C LEU A 116 10.54 15.23 -3.09
N LEU A 117 10.86 14.35 -2.14
CA LEU A 117 11.72 13.19 -2.38
C LEU A 117 11.09 12.20 -3.36
N ARG A 118 9.80 11.89 -3.24
CA ARG A 118 9.08 11.03 -4.18
C ARG A 118 9.03 11.64 -5.58
N SER A 119 8.75 12.94 -5.69
CA SER A 119 8.73 13.65 -6.97
C SER A 119 10.12 13.66 -7.64
N SER A 120 11.19 13.90 -6.88
CA SER A 120 12.56 13.85 -7.40
C SER A 120 13.05 12.44 -7.74
N ALA A 121 12.65 11.41 -6.99
CA ALA A 121 12.90 10.01 -7.35
C ALA A 121 12.18 9.62 -8.65
N ALA A 122 10.93 10.07 -8.84
CA ALA A 122 10.18 9.87 -10.07
C ALA A 122 10.88 10.54 -11.27
N ILE A 123 11.39 11.77 -11.11
CA ILE A 123 12.16 12.48 -12.14
C ILE A 123 13.45 11.71 -12.51
N ARG A 124 14.20 11.20 -11.52
CA ARG A 124 15.39 10.38 -11.76
C ARG A 124 15.07 9.05 -12.45
N TYR A 125 13.95 8.42 -12.12
CA TYR A 125 13.49 7.19 -12.76
C TYR A 125 13.12 7.41 -14.24
N THR A 126 12.44 8.52 -14.57
CA THR A 126 12.14 8.89 -15.96
C THR A 126 13.37 9.28 -16.76
N SER A 127 14.36 9.93 -16.11
CA SER A 127 15.62 10.30 -16.77
C SER A 127 16.49 9.08 -17.10
N LYS A 128 16.50 8.03 -16.26
CA LYS A 128 17.26 6.80 -16.53
C LYS A 128 16.61 5.85 -17.53
N ARG A 129 15.34 6.05 -17.88
CA ARG A 129 14.61 5.22 -18.86
C ARG A 129 14.69 5.78 -20.29
N ASN A 130 15.05 7.05 -20.43
CA ASN A 130 15.19 7.76 -21.70
C ASN A 130 16.67 8.02 -22.06
N GLY A 131 17.60 7.30 -21.44
CA GLY A 131 19.04 7.34 -21.72
C GLY A 131 19.53 5.99 -22.21
#